data_AF-A0A7J9HMW8-F1
#
_entry.id   AF-A0A7J9HMW8-F1
#
_cell.length_a   1.000
_cell.length_b   1.000
_cell.length_c   1.000
_cell.angle_alpha   90.00
_cell.angle_beta   90.00
_cell.angle_gamma   90.00
#
_symmetry.space_group_name_H-M   'P 1'
#
loop_
_entity.id
_entity.type
_entity.pdbx_description
1 polymer ?
#
loop_
_entity_poly.entity_id
_entity_poly.type
_entity_poly.pdbx_seq_one_letter_code
_entity_poly.pdbx_strand_id
1 'polypeptide(L)' 'MPLIQFSNRIHHILRKSMALSVIVKLLGRKIRFNTLSSKLFSLRKPSQPLKLMDVENNYFLVKFRPIEDNI' A
#
# COMPACT_ATOMS: atom_id res chain seq x y z
N MET A 1 26.37 5.65 -11.86
CA MET A 1 25.09 5.46 -11.12
C MET A 1 24.51 6.84 -10.87
N PRO A 2 23.39 7.23 -11.50
CA PRO A 2 22.77 8.51 -11.19
C PRO A 2 22.28 8.50 -9.73
N LEU A 3 22.63 9.54 -8.98
CA LEU A 3 22.20 9.73 -7.59
C LEU A 3 21.13 10.82 -7.57
N ILE A 4 19.89 10.43 -7.26
CA ILE A 4 18.81 11.38 -7.01
C ILE A 4 18.84 11.69 -5.52
N GLN A 5 19.21 12.92 -5.16
CA GLN A 5 19.10 13.42 -3.80
C GLN A 5 17.82 14.23 -3.66
N PHE A 6 16.94 13.81 -2.76
CA PHE A 6 15.73 14.55 -2.43
C PHE A 6 15.99 15.50 -1.27
N SER A 7 15.31 16.65 -1.26
CA SER A 7 15.35 17.54 -0.09
C SER A 7 14.58 16.93 1.08
N ASN A 8 14.92 17.38 2.30
CA ASN A 8 14.22 16.95 3.52
C ASN A 8 12.69 17.17 3.45
N ARG A 9 12.25 18.23 2.75
CA ARG A 9 10.82 18.50 2.51
C ARG A 9 10.16 17.38 1.72
N ILE A 10 10.80 16.90 0.66
CA ILE A 10 10.27 15.81 -0.16
C ILE A 10 10.19 14.52 0.65
N HIS A 11 11.22 14.21 1.47
CA HIS A 11 11.17 13.06 2.37
C HIS A 11 10.01 13.14 3.38
N HIS A 12 9.73 14.33 3.92
CA HIS A 12 8.60 14.53 4.82
C HIS A 12 7.26 14.27 4.13
N ILE A 13 7.08 14.82 2.92
CA ILE A 13 5.85 14.62 2.11
C ILE A 13 5.65 13.14 1.80
N LEU A 14 6.69 12.44 1.37
CA LEU A 14 6.61 11.01 1.04
C LEU A 14 6.20 10.19 2.26
N ARG A 15 6.81 10.43 3.42
CA ARG A 15 6.48 9.75 4.67
C ARG A 15 5.04 10.01 5.10
N LYS A 16 4.57 11.26 5.06
CA LYS A 16 3.17 11.59 5.35
C LYS A 16 2.22 10.89 4.39
N SER A 17 2.55 10.83 3.10
CA SER A 17 1.71 10.20 2.08
C SER A 17 1.59 8.67 2.25
N MET A 18 2.57 8.04 2.92
CA MET A 18 2.69 6.60 3.15
C MET A 18 2.30 6.17 4.58
N ALA A 19 1.85 7.10 5.43
CA ALA A 19 1.59 6.83 6.85
C ALA A 19 0.55 5.71 7.10
N LEU A 20 -0.39 5.53 6.16
CA LEU A 20 -1.42 4.49 6.21
C LEU A 20 -1.20 3.42 5.13
N SER A 21 0.05 3.19 4.76
CA SER A 21 0.41 2.14 3.81
C SER A 21 1.09 0.97 4.52
N VAL A 22 0.82 -0.26 4.08
CA VAL A 22 1.51 -1.47 4.53
C VAL A 22 2.05 -2.23 3.32
N ILE A 23 3.20 -2.88 3.51
CA ILE A 23 3.76 -3.80 2.52
C ILE A 23 3.28 -5.22 2.85
N VAL A 24 2.67 -5.88 1.87
CA VAL A 24 2.21 -7.26 1.96
C VAL A 24 3.10 -8.11 1.06
N LYS A 25 3.72 -9.15 1.64
CA LYS A 25 4.49 -10.15 0.89
C LYS A 25 3.66 -11.43 0.74
N LEU A 26 3.51 -11.92 -0.48
CA LEU A 26 2.95 -13.26 -0.69
C LEU A 26 4.04 -14.31 -0.49
N LEU A 27 3.74 -15.29 0.36
CA LEU A 27 4.57 -16.46 0.60
C LEU A 27 3.98 -17.65 -0.17
N GLY A 28 4.85 -18.44 -0.80
CA GLY A 28 4.43 -19.61 -1.58
C GLY A 28 3.92 -19.26 -2.98
N ARG A 29 2.81 -19.89 -3.40
CA ARG A 29 2.32 -19.80 -4.79
C ARG A 29 1.89 -18.38 -5.13
N LYS A 30 2.46 -17.83 -6.20
CA LYS A 30 2.07 -16.52 -6.74
C LYS A 30 0.60 -16.57 -7.15
N ILE A 31 -0.19 -15.65 -6.60
CA ILE A 31 -1.59 -15.44 -7.01
C ILE A 31 -1.68 -14.16 -7.84
N ARG A 32 -2.67 -14.10 -8.74
CA ARG A 32 -2.91 -12.90 -9.55
C ARG A 32 -3.37 -11.74 -8.66
N PHE A 33 -3.07 -10.51 -9.09
CA PHE A 33 -3.45 -9.29 -8.39
C PHE A 33 -4.94 -9.25 -8.01
N ASN A 34 -5.84 -9.61 -8.94
CA ASN A 34 -7.30 -9.62 -8.69
C ASN A 34 -7.72 -10.63 -7.61
N THR A 35 -7.01 -11.76 -7.51
CA THR A 35 -7.28 -12.76 -6.47
C THR A 35 -6.80 -12.25 -5.11
N LEU A 36 -5.63 -11.60 -5.07
CA LEU A 36 -5.11 -10.97 -3.86
C LEU A 36 -6.04 -9.84 -3.39
N SER A 37 -6.44 -8.94 -4.28
CA SER A 37 -7.31 -7.83 -3.94
C SER A 37 -8.62 -8.34 -3.34
N SER A 38 -9.28 -9.30 -3.99
CA SER A 38 -10.52 -9.92 -3.48
C SER A 38 -10.35 -10.55 -2.09
N LYS A 39 -9.26 -11.31 -1.86
CA LYS A 39 -8.96 -11.89 -0.54
C LYS A 39 -8.69 -10.81 0.52
N LEU A 40 -7.99 -9.75 0.16
CA LEU A 40 -7.68 -8.67 1.09
C LEU A 40 -8.94 -7.89 1.47
N PHE A 41 -9.83 -7.65 0.49
CA PHE A 41 -11.15 -7.05 0.72
C PHE A 41 -12.03 -7.93 1.61
N SER A 42 -12.05 -9.25 1.41
CA SER A 42 -12.87 -10.16 2.23
C SER A 42 -12.35 -10.30 3.66
N LEU A 43 -11.03 -10.32 3.87
CA LEU A 43 -10.41 -10.43 5.20
C LEU A 43 -10.64 -9.18 6.07
N ARG A 44 -10.53 -7.99 5.48
CA ARG A 44 -10.60 -6.74 6.22
C ARG A 44 -12.00 -6.11 6.24
N LYS A 45 -12.93 -6.54 5.37
CA LYS A 45 -14.23 -5.87 5.10
C LYS A 45 -14.15 -4.35 5.30
N PRO A 46 -13.22 -3.67 4.62
CA PRO A 46 -12.89 -2.31 4.97
C PRO A 46 -14.11 -1.42 4.71
N SER A 47 -14.41 -0.50 5.64
CA SER A 47 -15.46 0.51 5.48
C SER A 47 -15.21 1.44 4.29
N GLN A 48 -13.96 1.50 3.81
CA GLN A 48 -13.55 2.29 2.67
C GLN A 48 -12.67 1.49 1.70
N PRO A 49 -12.80 1.70 0.37
CA PRO A 49 -11.92 1.10 -0.62
C PRO A 49 -10.43 1.37 -0.34
N LEU A 50 -9.64 0.30 -0.35
CA LEU A 50 -8.18 0.32 -0.29
C LEU A 50 -7.57 0.42 -1.68
N LYS A 51 -6.37 1.02 -1.78
CA LYS A 51 -5.57 1.01 -3.00
C LYS A 51 -4.49 -0.06 -2.90
N LEU A 52 -4.41 -0.94 -3.89
CA LEU A 52 -3.40 -1.98 -4.00
C LEU A 52 -2.48 -1.66 -5.18
N MET A 53 -1.15 -1.72 -4.98
CA MET A 53 -0.15 -1.56 -6.03
C MET A 53 0.81 -2.75 -6.01
N ASP A 54 1.21 -3.22 -7.19
CA ASP A 54 2.27 -4.21 -7.35
C ASP A 54 3.64 -3.51 -7.26
N VAL A 55 4.52 -3.98 -6.37
CA VAL A 55 5.87 -3.45 -6.14
C VAL A 55 6.94 -4.48 -6.57
N GLU A 56 6.54 -5.46 -7.38
CA GLU A 56 7.32 -6.59 -7.86
C GLU A 56 7.78 -7.57 -6.76
N ASN A 57 8.42 -8.68 -7.15
CA ASN A 57 8.95 -9.71 -6.24
C ASN A 57 7.94 -10.25 -5.22
N ASN A 58 6.65 -10.30 -5.62
CA ASN A 58 5.53 -10.71 -4.78
C ASN A 58 5.26 -9.79 -3.58
N TYR A 59 5.73 -8.54 -3.64
CA TYR A 59 5.38 -7.49 -2.71
C TYR A 59 4.28 -6.60 -3.28
N PHE A 60 3.36 -6.22 -2.41
CA PHE A 60 2.25 -5.34 -2.73
C PHE A 60 2.18 -4.22 -1.72
N LEU A 61 1.99 -3.00 -2.19
CA LEU A 61 1.67 -1.86 -1.34
C LEU A 61 0.15 -1.78 -1.20
N VAL A 62 -0.32 -1.87 0.04
CA VAL A 62 -1.72 -1.64 0.39
C VAL A 62 -1.78 -0.27 1.06
N LYS A 63 -2.49 0.67 0.45
CA LYS A 63 -2.74 1.98 1.03
C LYS A 63 -4.18 2.06 1.51
N PHE A 64 -4.35 2.25 2.81
CA PHE A 64 -5.63 2.48 3.44
C PHE A 64 -6.01 3.95 3.31
N ARG A 65 -7.32 4.20 3.24
CA ARG A 65 -7.82 5.55 3.46
C ARG A 65 -7.83 5.84 4.96
N PRO A 66 -7.60 7.10 5.35
CA PRO A 66 -7.89 7.54 6.71
C PRO A 66 -9.34 7.19 7.04
N ILE A 67 -9.58 6.77 8.28
CA ILE A 67 -10.93 6.82 8.82
C ILE A 67 -11.26 8.32 8.81
N GLU A 68 -12.25 8.73 8.02
CA GLU A 68 -12.81 10.07 8.18
C GLU A 68 -13.48 10.04 9.54
N ASP A 69 -12.82 10.61 10.55
CA ASP A 69 -13.44 10.91 11.82
C ASP A 69 -14.54 11.93 11.51
N ASN A 70 -15.79 11.46 11.46
CA ASN A 70 -16.95 12.34 11.55
C ASN A 70 -16.90 12.98 12.94
N ILE A 71 -16.29 14.17 13.01
CA ILE A 71 -16.38 15.09 14.15
C ILE A 71 -17.45 16.13 13.82
#